data_AF-A0A1I7JEK8-F1
#
_entry.id   AF-A0A1I7JEK8-F1
#
_cell.length_a   1.000
_cell.length_b   1.000
_cell.length_c   1.000
_cell.angle_alpha   90.00
_cell.angle_beta   90.00
_cell.angle_gamma   90.00
#
_symmetry.space_group_name_H-M   'P 1'
#
loop_
_entity.id
_entity.type
_entity.pdbx_description
1 polymer ?
#
loop_
_entity_poly.entity_id
_entity_poly.type
_entity_poly.pdbx_seq_one_letter_code
_entity_poly.pdbx_strand_id
1 'polypeptide(L)'
;MEELLKKQYFYNNLDSTTKKLLKKICETEKKKKRINNIIIYAYLIIGFIFLLFFKDIMFKHNYAININSIFSLCKLFLIISAFISIINIISKKLYSNSEKAKKKLKEYLIFEVCICKNKCTCKKDLINFLTLNGIPII
;
A
#
# COMPACT_ATOMS: atom_id res chain seq x y z
N MET A 1 -6.31 8.23 -9.94
CA MET A 1 -6.63 8.95 -8.69
C MET A 1 -6.09 10.38 -8.72
N GLU A 2 -4.78 10.62 -8.78
CA GLU A 2 -4.23 11.99 -8.82
C GLU A 2 -4.73 12.82 -10.02
N GLU A 3 -4.79 12.23 -11.22
CA GLU A 3 -5.36 12.90 -12.41
C GLU A 3 -6.86 13.16 -12.28
N LEU A 4 -7.61 12.25 -11.66
CA LEU A 4 -9.05 12.42 -11.39
C LEU A 4 -9.29 13.54 -10.39
N LEU A 5 -8.44 13.66 -9.37
CA LEU A 5 -8.46 14.73 -8.38
C LEU A 5 -8.21 16.08 -9.05
N LYS A 6 -7.22 16.19 -9.95
CA LYS A 6 -6.90 17.42 -10.69
C LYS A 6 -8.02 17.89 -11.62
N LYS A 7 -8.86 16.97 -12.10
CA LYS A 7 -10.01 17.28 -12.95
C LYS A 7 -11.24 17.77 -12.19
N GLN A 8 -11.24 17.69 -10.85
CA GLN A 8 -12.36 18.16 -10.04
C GLN A 8 -12.41 19.69 -10.00
N TYR A 9 -13.61 20.25 -10.12
CA TYR A 9 -13.82 21.70 -10.11
C TYR A 9 -13.29 22.37 -8.83
N PHE A 10 -13.39 21.68 -7.69
CA PHE A 10 -12.93 22.20 -6.40
C PHE A 10 -11.39 22.21 -6.28
N TYR A 11 -10.68 21.40 -7.07
CA TYR A 11 -9.22 21.24 -6.94
C TYR A 11 -8.46 22.54 -7.20
N ASN A 12 -8.89 23.32 -8.19
CA ASN A 12 -8.27 24.61 -8.50
C ASN A 12 -8.41 25.61 -7.35
N ASN A 13 -9.51 25.52 -6.60
CA ASN A 13 -9.83 26.41 -5.49
C ASN A 13 -9.11 26.04 -4.19
N LEU A 14 -8.49 24.86 -4.09
CA LEU A 14 -7.70 24.46 -2.93
C LEU A 14 -6.42 25.31 -2.82
N ASP A 15 -6.05 25.61 -1.59
CA ASP A 15 -4.77 26.23 -1.27
C ASP A 15 -3.57 25.33 -1.69
N SER A 16 -2.39 25.94 -1.70
CA SER A 16 -1.16 25.25 -2.09
C SER A 16 -0.76 24.15 -1.07
N THR A 17 -1.10 24.31 0.21
CA THR A 17 -0.76 23.36 1.28
C THR A 17 -1.58 22.09 1.18
N THR A 18 -2.87 22.21 0.93
CA THR A 18 -3.80 21.07 0.76
C THR A 18 -3.52 20.33 -0.52
N LYS A 19 -3.20 21.02 -1.61
CA LYS A 19 -2.70 20.39 -2.84
C LYS A 19 -1.43 19.56 -2.57
N LYS A 20 -0.48 20.10 -1.80
CA LYS A 20 0.74 19.37 -1.40
C LYS A 20 0.43 18.14 -0.52
N LEU A 21 -0.48 18.27 0.45
CA LEU A 21 -0.90 17.15 1.31
C LEU A 21 -1.62 16.06 0.51
N LEU A 22 -2.56 16.43 -0.37
CA LEU A 22 -3.27 15.50 -1.24
C LEU A 22 -2.33 14.78 -2.20
N LYS A 23 -1.34 15.48 -2.76
CA LYS A 23 -0.31 14.86 -3.60
C LYS A 23 0.49 13.82 -2.80
N LYS A 24 0.92 14.15 -1.58
CA LYS A 24 1.61 13.19 -0.70
C LYS A 24 0.76 11.97 -0.38
N ILE A 25 -0.53 12.15 -0.10
CA ILE A 25 -1.47 11.05 0.15
C ILE A 25 -1.60 10.16 -1.10
N CYS A 26 -1.84 10.76 -2.28
CA CYS A 26 -1.95 10.03 -3.54
C CYS A 26 -0.68 9.24 -3.88
N GLU A 27 0.50 9.84 -3.71
CA GLU A 27 1.78 9.17 -3.94
C GLU A 27 2.00 8.01 -2.96
N THR A 28 1.61 8.19 -1.69
CA THR A 28 1.77 7.17 -0.64
C THR A 28 0.83 5.99 -0.88
N GLU A 29 -0.44 6.25 -1.23
CA GLU A 29 -1.40 5.20 -1.60
C GLU A 29 -0.97 4.44 -2.87
N LYS A 30 -0.43 5.14 -3.88
CA LYS A 30 0.13 4.51 -5.09
C LYS A 30 1.33 3.61 -4.75
N LYS A 31 2.24 4.06 -3.87
CA LYS A 31 3.36 3.25 -3.38
C LYS A 31 2.88 2.04 -2.58
N LYS A 32 1.89 2.22 -1.72
CA LYS A 32 1.26 1.13 -0.95
C LYS A 32 0.67 0.07 -1.87
N LYS A 33 -0.11 0.46 -2.88
CA LYS A 33 -0.69 -0.48 -3.87
C LYS A 33 0.40 -1.26 -4.62
N ARG A 34 1.48 -0.60 -5.02
CA ARG A 34 2.63 -1.28 -5.66
C ARG A 34 3.28 -2.31 -4.75
N ILE A 35 3.53 -1.96 -3.50
CA ILE A 35 4.15 -2.89 -2.54
C ILE A 35 3.23 -4.05 -2.23
N ASN A 36 1.92 -3.80 -2.08
CA ASN A 36 0.96 -4.88 -1.85
C ASN A 36 0.92 -5.87 -3.03
N ASN A 37 0.98 -5.36 -4.27
CA ASN A 37 1.10 -6.22 -5.45
C ASN A 37 2.40 -7.03 -5.44
N ILE A 38 3.53 -6.41 -5.08
CA ILE A 38 4.83 -7.12 -4.97
C ILE A 38 4.75 -8.24 -3.92
N ILE A 39 4.10 -7.99 -2.78
CA ILE A 39 3.87 -9.02 -1.75
C ILE A 39 3.07 -10.18 -2.32
N ILE A 40 1.96 -9.89 -3.02
CA ILE A 40 1.10 -10.93 -3.61
C ILE A 40 1.90 -11.77 -4.61
N TYR A 41 2.66 -11.14 -5.51
CA TYR A 41 3.49 -11.88 -6.47
C TYR A 41 4.56 -12.73 -5.78
N ALA A 42 5.22 -12.19 -4.74
CA ALA A 42 6.19 -12.96 -3.97
C ALA A 42 5.53 -14.21 -3.35
N TYR A 43 4.36 -14.07 -2.71
CA TYR A 43 3.63 -15.21 -2.15
C TYR A 43 3.22 -16.24 -3.21
N LEU A 44 2.79 -15.81 -4.39
CA LEU A 44 2.45 -16.72 -5.49
C LEU A 44 3.67 -17.51 -5.99
N ILE A 45 4.82 -16.85 -6.15
CA ILE A 45 6.07 -17.50 -6.54
C ILE A 45 6.49 -18.53 -5.50
N ILE A 46 6.41 -18.18 -4.21
CA ILE A 46 6.74 -19.09 -3.10
C ILE A 46 5.82 -20.31 -3.09
N GLY A 47 4.50 -20.10 -3.22
CA GLY A 47 3.52 -21.17 -3.29
C GLY A 47 3.75 -22.09 -4.50
N PHE A 48 4.11 -21.52 -5.65
CA PHE A 48 4.43 -22.28 -6.85
C PHE A 48 5.70 -23.12 -6.68
N ILE A 49 6.77 -22.54 -6.11
CA ILE A 49 8.00 -23.28 -5.78
C ILE A 49 7.67 -24.43 -4.82
N PHE A 50 6.90 -24.18 -3.77
CA PHE A 50 6.48 -25.20 -2.82
C PHE A 50 5.72 -26.35 -3.49
N LEU A 51 4.77 -26.04 -4.39
CA LEU A 51 4.02 -27.05 -5.15
C LEU A 51 4.91 -27.89 -6.07
N LEU A 52 5.89 -27.29 -6.74
CA LEU A 52 6.84 -28.02 -7.59
C LEU A 52 7.71 -28.99 -6.77
N PHE A 53 8.25 -28.53 -5.64
CA PHE A 53 9.02 -29.39 -4.74
C PHE A 53 8.15 -30.53 -4.16
N PHE A 54 6.92 -30.23 -3.75
CA PHE A 54 6.02 -31.25 -3.20
C PHE A 54 5.61 -32.30 -4.25
N LYS A 55 5.37 -31.86 -5.49
CA LYS A 55 5.11 -32.75 -6.63
C LYS A 55 6.31 -33.66 -6.91
N ASP A 56 7.52 -33.12 -6.94
CA ASP A 56 8.73 -33.92 -7.18
C ASP A 56 8.95 -34.97 -6.09
N ILE A 57 8.63 -34.65 -4.82
CA ILE A 57 8.74 -35.59 -3.69
C ILE A 57 7.64 -36.67 -3.74
N MET A 58 6.40 -36.32 -4.06
CA MET A 58 5.27 -37.27 -4.05
C MET A 58 5.28 -38.22 -5.25
N PHE A 59 5.74 -37.77 -6.43
CA PHE A 59 5.66 -38.57 -7.66
C PHE A 59 6.94 -39.33 -8.02
N LYS A 60 8.11 -38.99 -7.43
CA LYS A 60 9.31 -39.82 -7.53
C LYS A 60 9.40 -40.72 -6.31
N HIS A 61 9.13 -42.01 -6.48
CA HIS A 61 9.23 -43.06 -5.45
C HIS A 61 10.62 -43.29 -4.82
N ASN A 62 11.56 -42.36 -4.94
CA ASN A 62 12.85 -42.43 -4.26
C ASN A 62 12.83 -41.59 -2.98
N TYR A 63 12.41 -42.22 -1.88
CA TYR A 63 12.63 -41.74 -0.52
C TYR A 63 14.13 -41.81 -0.17
N ALA A 64 14.91 -40.93 -0.79
CA ALA A 64 16.17 -40.46 -0.23
C ALA A 64 16.04 -38.95 -0.17
N ILE A 65 15.28 -38.47 0.83
CA ILE A 65 15.29 -37.05 1.18
C ILE A 65 16.70 -36.77 1.71
N ASN A 66 17.59 -36.41 0.79
CA ASN A 66 18.97 -36.10 1.09
C ASN A 66 18.97 -34.92 2.07
N ILE A 67 19.74 -35.02 3.16
CA ILE A 67 19.82 -33.98 4.19
C ILE A 67 20.19 -32.63 3.56
N ASN A 68 20.99 -32.64 2.49
CA ASN A 68 21.31 -31.45 1.69
C ASN A 68 20.09 -30.80 1.04
N SER A 69 19.10 -31.57 0.59
CA SER A 69 17.85 -31.04 0.01
C SER A 69 16.96 -30.42 1.09
N ILE A 70 16.90 -31.00 2.29
CA ILE A 70 16.21 -30.39 3.45
C ILE A 70 16.90 -29.08 3.83
N PHE A 71 18.23 -29.08 3.89
CA PHE A 71 19.00 -27.90 4.25
C PHE A 71 18.83 -26.76 3.23
N SER A 72 18.75 -27.10 1.94
CA SER A 72 18.45 -26.16 0.86
C SER A 72 17.04 -25.57 0.99
N LEU A 73 16.03 -26.41 1.29
CA LEU A 73 14.66 -25.96 1.56
C LEU A 73 14.58 -25.03 2.78
N CYS A 74 15.22 -25.39 3.89
CA CYS A 74 15.27 -24.54 5.08
C CYS A 74 15.93 -23.18 4.79
N LYS A 75 17.01 -23.16 4.01
CA LYS A 75 17.63 -21.89 3.56
C LYS A 75 16.65 -21.06 2.72
N LEU A 76 15.90 -21.69 1.82
CA LEU A 76 14.89 -21.02 0.99
C LEU A 76 13.78 -20.42 1.86
N PHE A 77 13.26 -21.17 2.83
CA PHE A 77 12.28 -20.69 3.82
C PHE A 77 12.83 -19.51 4.64
N LEU A 78 14.09 -19.56 5.08
CA LEU A 78 14.72 -18.47 5.82
C LEU A 78 14.83 -17.19 4.96
N ILE A 79 15.30 -17.30 3.71
CA ILE A 79 15.41 -16.17 2.78
C ILE A 79 14.02 -15.55 2.52
N ILE A 80 13.01 -16.38 2.30
CA ILE A 80 11.62 -15.96 2.11
C ILE A 80 11.09 -15.23 3.34
N SER A 81 11.31 -15.79 4.54
CA SER A 81 10.85 -15.19 5.80
C SER A 81 11.51 -13.84 6.07
N ALA A 82 12.80 -13.69 5.76
CA ALA A 82 13.52 -12.43 5.83
C ALA A 82 12.97 -11.40 4.83
N PHE A 83 12.70 -11.81 3.59
CA PHE A 83 12.13 -10.94 2.57
C PHE A 83 10.73 -10.44 2.95
N ILE A 84 9.87 -11.33 3.45
CA ILE A 84 8.54 -10.97 3.97
C ILE A 84 8.66 -9.99 5.14
N SER A 85 9.60 -10.21 6.06
CA SER A 85 9.82 -9.32 7.21
C SER A 85 10.25 -7.91 6.79
N ILE A 86 11.19 -7.78 5.84
CA ILE A 86 11.62 -6.50 5.30
C ILE A 86 10.45 -5.78 4.64
N ILE A 87 9.66 -6.48 3.83
CA ILE A 87 8.49 -5.88 3.19
C ILE A 87 7.47 -5.43 4.24
N ASN A 88 7.26 -6.22 5.30
CA ASN A 88 6.32 -5.88 6.36
C ASN A 88 6.77 -4.61 7.13
N ILE A 89 8.07 -4.44 7.37
CA ILE A 89 8.64 -3.22 7.95
C ILE A 89 8.40 -2.00 7.04
N ILE A 90 8.67 -2.14 5.74
CA ILE A 90 8.44 -1.07 4.75
C ILE A 90 6.95 -0.71 4.68
N SER A 91 6.08 -1.72 4.68
CA SER A 91 4.62 -1.55 4.66
C SER A 91 4.13 -0.81 5.91
N LYS A 92 4.59 -1.19 7.11
CA LYS A 92 4.28 -0.50 8.37
C LYS A 92 4.72 0.97 8.35
N LYS A 93 5.92 1.25 7.83
CA LYS A 93 6.43 2.63 7.72
C LYS A 93 5.59 3.47 6.76
N LEU A 94 5.18 2.91 5.63
CA LEU A 94 4.30 3.59 4.66
C LEU A 94 2.89 3.80 5.22
N TYR A 95 2.36 2.83 5.95
CA TYR A 95 1.07 2.94 6.62
C TYR A 95 1.10 4.09 7.64
N SER A 96 2.12 4.14 8.49
CA SER A 96 2.31 5.22 9.47
C SER A 96 2.44 6.59 8.81
N ASN A 97 3.16 6.70 7.69
CA ASN A 97 3.28 7.96 6.97
C ASN A 97 1.96 8.40 6.31
N SER A 98 1.18 7.45 5.75
CA SER A 98 -0.14 7.72 5.19
C SER A 98 -1.12 8.18 6.28
N GLU A 99 -1.18 7.47 7.40
CA GLU A 99 -1.97 7.82 8.59
C GLU A 99 -1.64 9.23 9.11
N LYS A 100 -0.35 9.55 9.28
CA LYS A 100 0.07 10.90 9.71
C LYS A 100 -0.36 11.98 8.71
N ALA A 101 -0.28 11.71 7.42
CA ALA A 101 -0.74 12.64 6.39
C ALA A 101 -2.26 12.81 6.39
N LYS A 102 -3.03 11.72 6.57
CA LYS A 102 -4.49 11.74 6.72
C LYS A 102 -4.90 12.49 7.99
N LYS A 103 -4.22 12.26 9.11
CA LYS A 103 -4.46 12.97 10.37
C LYS A 103 -4.21 14.47 10.23
N LYS A 104 -3.09 14.87 9.62
CA LYS A 104 -2.84 16.28 9.31
C LYS A 104 -3.89 16.88 8.37
N LEU A 105 -4.31 16.13 7.35
CA LEU A 105 -5.38 16.59 6.46
C LEU A 105 -6.71 16.73 7.23
N LYS A 106 -7.04 15.81 8.14
CA LYS A 106 -8.22 15.86 9.01
C LYS A 106 -8.16 17.07 9.94
N GLU A 107 -7.03 17.32 10.60
CA GLU A 107 -6.81 18.51 11.42
C GLU A 107 -6.98 19.81 10.60
N TYR A 108 -6.39 19.88 9.40
CA TYR A 108 -6.56 21.03 8.49
C TYR A 108 -8.00 21.22 8.03
N LEU A 109 -8.76 20.14 7.84
CA LEU A 109 -10.17 20.20 7.44
C LEU A 109 -11.10 20.51 8.62
N ILE A 110 -10.77 20.09 9.84
CA ILE A 110 -11.56 20.36 11.06
C ILE A 110 -11.39 21.80 11.52
N PHE A 111 -10.18 22.36 11.50
CA PHE A 111 -9.87 23.70 12.02
C PHE A 111 -10.43 24.89 11.21
N GLU A 112 -11.31 24.64 10.24
CA GLU A 112 -12.13 25.69 9.60
C GLU A 112 -11.40 26.92 9.07
N VAL A 113 -10.10 26.83 8.75
CA VAL A 113 -9.51 27.84 7.88
C VAL A 113 -10.11 27.56 6.51
N CYS A 114 -10.90 28.48 5.95
CA CYS A 114 -11.38 28.41 4.57
C CYS A 114 -10.20 28.26 3.61
N ILE A 115 -9.79 27.01 3.36
CA ILE A 115 -8.72 26.64 2.44
C ILE A 115 -9.15 26.88 0.99
N CYS A 116 -10.45 27.00 0.77
CA CYS A 116 -11.01 27.30 -0.53
C CYS A 116 -11.16 28.81 -0.67
N LYS A 117 -10.54 29.38 -1.70
CA LYS A 117 -10.55 30.82 -1.95
C LYS A 117 -11.95 31.47 -1.98
N ASN A 118 -13.04 30.72 -2.20
CA ASN A 118 -14.37 31.30 -2.40
C ASN A 118 -15.62 30.52 -1.92
N LYS A 119 -15.57 29.22 -1.53
CA LYS A 119 -16.82 28.47 -1.18
C LYS A 119 -16.62 27.36 -0.14
N CYS A 120 -17.49 27.32 0.88
CA CYS A 120 -17.59 26.23 1.87
C CYS A 120 -17.98 24.87 1.27
N THR A 121 -18.60 24.83 0.08
CA THR A 121 -18.99 23.57 -0.59
C THR A 121 -17.80 22.70 -0.99
N CYS A 122 -16.67 23.32 -1.36
CA CYS A 122 -15.47 22.61 -1.80
C CYS A 122 -14.88 21.66 -0.74
N LYS A 123 -15.10 21.93 0.56
CA LYS A 123 -14.70 21.04 1.67
C LYS A 123 -15.51 19.74 1.65
N LYS A 124 -16.84 19.85 1.53
CA LYS A 124 -17.75 18.70 1.50
C LYS A 124 -17.51 17.83 0.27
N ASP A 125 -17.26 18.48 -0.87
CA ASP A 125 -16.98 17.80 -2.14
C ASP A 125 -15.62 17.08 -2.12
N LEU A 126 -14.61 17.69 -1.50
CA LEU A 126 -13.30 17.06 -1.30
C LEU A 126 -13.40 15.82 -0.39
N ILE A 127 -14.13 15.93 0.73
CA ILE A 127 -14.35 14.82 1.66
C ILE A 127 -15.12 13.70 0.96
N ASN A 128 -16.22 14.02 0.28
CA ASN A 128 -16.99 13.04 -0.48
C ASN A 128 -16.14 12.36 -1.55
N PHE A 129 -15.35 13.11 -2.32
CA PHE A 129 -14.46 12.55 -3.33
C PHE A 129 -13.45 11.58 -2.71
N LEU A 130 -12.82 11.94 -1.59
CA LEU A 130 -11.81 11.12 -0.94
C LEU A 130 -12.43 9.84 -0.35
N THR A 131 -13.59 9.95 0.30
CA THR A 131 -14.34 8.81 0.83
C THR A 131 -14.76 7.85 -0.30
N LEU A 132 -15.31 8.37 -1.40
CA LEU A 132 -15.69 7.55 -2.58
C LEU A 132 -14.51 6.83 -3.23
N ASN A 133 -13.30 7.38 -3.07
CA ASN A 133 -12.07 6.78 -3.59
C ASN A 133 -11.33 5.92 -2.55
N GLY A 134 -11.98 5.55 -1.44
CA GLY A 134 -11.45 4.65 -0.42
C GLY A 134 -10.46 5.29 0.56
N ILE A 135 -10.47 6.63 0.67
CA ILE A 135 -9.67 7.38 1.63
C ILE A 135 -10.63 8.01 2.66
N PRO A 136 -10.97 7.30 3.74
CA PRO A 136 -11.80 7.87 4.80
C PRO A 136 -11.00 8.93 5.55
N ILE A 137 -11.60 10.11 5.70
CA ILE A 137 -11.00 11.28 6.40
C ILE A 137 -11.84 11.68 7.61
N ILE A 138 -13.06 11.14 7.74
CA ILE A 138 -13.94 11.30 8.89
C ILE A 138 -14.00 9.97 9.64
#